data_AF-A0A661CQ50-F1
#
_entry.id   AF-A0A661CQ50-F1
#
_cell.length_a   1.000
_cell.length_b   1.000
_cell.length_c   1.000
_cell.angle_alpha   90.00
_cell.angle_beta   90.00
_cell.angle_gamma   90.00
#
_symmetry.space_group_name_H-M   'P 1'
#
loop_
_entity.id
_entity.type
_entity.pdbx_description
1 polymer ?
#
loop_
_entity_poly.entity_id
_entity_poly.type
_entity_poly.pdbx_seq_one_letter_code
_entity_poly.pdbx_strand_id
1 'polypeptide(L)'
;MNERCCDGKTIQPNHPDLIKTTLTPESQQPPPLTPTDVLKSVQAEHALTTDDEKILALIQRLGSINNALCRQLLGANHNRPTYLLKKMTANGMLVREGTGRATSYCLPQPTTAK
;
A
#
# COMPACT_ATOMS: atom_id res chain seq x y z
N MET A 1 -54.75 -12.60 2.14
CA MET A 1 -53.35 -12.32 1.76
C MET A 1 -53.20 -10.81 1.56
N ASN A 2 -52.39 -10.15 2.40
CA ASN A 2 -51.50 -9.04 2.00
C ASN A 2 -50.81 -8.50 3.26
N GLU A 3 -49.51 -8.70 3.26
CA GLU A 3 -48.52 -8.31 4.25
C GLU A 3 -48.19 -6.83 4.02
N ARG A 4 -48.07 -6.03 5.08
CA ARG A 4 -47.34 -4.75 4.98
C ARG A 4 -46.80 -4.27 6.34
N CYS A 5 -45.47 -4.30 6.39
CA CYS A 5 -44.53 -3.36 6.98
C CYS A 5 -44.78 -2.80 8.39
N CYS A 6 -43.89 -3.21 9.30
CA CYS A 6 -43.57 -2.52 10.53
C CYS A 6 -42.92 -1.16 10.25
N ASP A 7 -43.37 -0.10 10.91
CA ASP A 7 -42.59 1.12 11.05
C ASP A 7 -42.85 1.81 12.40
N GLY A 8 -41.75 2.14 13.10
CA GLY A 8 -41.68 3.23 14.07
C GLY A 8 -41.88 2.90 15.55
N LYS A 9 -40.77 2.91 16.32
CA LYS A 9 -40.50 3.94 17.37
C LYS A 9 -39.13 3.78 18.07
N THR A 10 -38.21 4.70 17.73
CA THR A 10 -37.67 5.76 18.61
C THR A 10 -36.69 5.46 19.79
N ILE A 11 -35.48 6.06 19.66
CA ILE A 11 -34.51 6.65 20.63
C ILE A 11 -33.40 5.80 21.31
N GLN A 12 -32.18 6.38 21.23
CA GLN A 12 -30.82 5.98 21.70
C GLN A 12 -30.60 6.12 23.23
N PRO A 13 -29.46 5.65 23.79
CA PRO A 13 -28.36 6.60 24.06
C PRO A 13 -26.91 6.04 24.02
N ASN A 14 -25.97 6.96 23.84
CA ASN A 14 -24.51 6.87 24.09
C ASN A 14 -24.15 6.37 25.51
N HIS A 15 -23.03 5.63 25.67
CA HIS A 15 -21.79 5.95 26.43
C HIS A 15 -20.77 4.75 26.28
N PRO A 16 -19.50 4.75 26.75
CA PRO A 16 -18.27 4.81 25.94
C PRO A 16 -17.12 3.87 26.44
N ASP A 17 -15.91 4.13 25.94
CA ASP A 17 -14.58 3.87 26.50
C ASP A 17 -14.08 2.42 26.63
N LEU A 18 -13.11 2.03 25.78
CA LEU A 18 -11.78 1.67 26.25
C LEU A 18 -10.78 1.53 25.08
N ILE A 19 -9.51 1.77 25.40
CA ILE A 19 -8.23 1.51 24.68
C ILE A 19 -7.68 2.56 23.70
N LYS A 20 -7.06 3.59 24.31
CA LYS A 20 -5.59 3.77 24.37
C LYS A 20 -4.80 3.57 23.07
N THR A 21 -4.38 4.71 22.51
CA THR A 21 -3.04 4.97 21.97
C THR A 21 -2.49 3.97 20.95
N THR A 22 -2.59 4.31 19.67
CA THR A 22 -1.36 4.48 18.88
C THR A 22 -1.51 5.72 18.03
N LEU A 23 -0.61 6.67 18.29
CA LEU A 23 -0.19 7.68 17.34
C LEU A 23 0.07 6.98 16.00
N THR A 24 -0.82 7.12 15.03
CA THR A 24 -0.42 7.13 13.64
C THR A 24 0.27 8.47 13.44
N PRO A 25 1.60 8.52 13.25
CA PRO A 25 2.21 9.73 12.74
C PRO A 25 1.61 9.96 11.35
N GLU A 26 0.78 10.99 11.28
CA GLU A 26 0.50 11.76 10.09
C GLU A 26 1.86 12.19 9.52
N SER A 27 2.45 11.37 8.66
CA SER A 27 3.71 11.69 8.00
C SER A 27 3.45 11.83 6.52
N GLN A 28 3.04 13.04 6.16
CA GLN A 28 3.23 13.65 4.85
C GLN A 28 2.66 12.85 3.68
N GLN A 29 1.34 12.93 3.47
CA GLN A 29 0.76 12.68 2.16
C GLN A 29 0.54 14.04 1.47
N PRO A 30 1.34 14.41 0.44
CA PRO A 30 0.97 15.47 -0.51
C PRO A 30 -0.37 15.09 -1.20
N PRO A 31 -1.04 16.03 -1.90
CA PRO A 31 -2.46 15.90 -2.30
C PRO A 31 -2.75 14.58 -3.04
N PRO A 32 -4.00 14.08 -3.02
CA PRO A 32 -4.37 12.76 -3.52
C PRO A 32 -4.25 12.68 -5.04
N LEU A 33 -3.02 12.56 -5.53
CA LEU A 33 -2.73 12.04 -6.86
C LEU A 33 -2.90 10.53 -6.73
N THR A 34 -3.98 10.02 -7.29
CA THR A 34 -4.33 8.60 -7.21
C THR A 34 -3.12 7.71 -7.53
N PRO A 35 -2.87 6.61 -6.81
CA PRO A 35 -1.73 5.73 -7.05
C PRO A 35 -1.68 5.22 -8.50
N THR A 36 -2.82 5.14 -9.17
CA THR A 36 -2.99 4.83 -10.59
C THR A 36 -2.28 5.79 -11.54
N ASP A 37 -2.23 7.09 -11.23
CA ASP A 37 -1.60 8.10 -12.08
C ASP A 37 -0.06 8.03 -11.98
N VAL A 38 0.44 7.87 -10.75
CA VAL A 38 1.87 7.67 -10.48
C VAL A 38 2.37 6.39 -11.14
N LEU A 39 1.60 5.30 -11.10
CA LEU A 39 1.92 4.04 -11.77
C LEU A 39 2.13 4.22 -13.28
N LYS A 40 1.25 4.99 -13.93
CA LYS A 40 1.31 5.21 -15.38
C LYS A 40 2.51 6.07 -15.77
N SER A 41 2.80 7.09 -14.99
CA SER A 41 3.97 7.96 -15.17
C SER A 41 5.27 7.18 -14.98
N VAL A 42 5.39 6.37 -13.92
CA VAL A 42 6.58 5.52 -13.69
C VAL A 42 6.75 4.50 -14.80
N GLN A 43 5.67 3.86 -15.28
CA GLN A 43 5.75 2.89 -16.39
C GLN A 43 6.28 3.53 -17.68
N ALA A 44 5.86 4.76 -18.00
CA ALA A 44 6.29 5.47 -19.20
C ALA A 44 7.75 5.93 -19.11
N GLU A 45 8.16 6.52 -17.98
CA GLU A 45 9.53 7.02 -17.78
C GLU A 45 10.55 5.89 -17.70
N HIS A 46 10.15 4.74 -17.17
CA HIS A 46 11.02 3.60 -16.94
C HIS A 46 10.76 2.44 -17.92
N ALA A 47 10.09 2.68 -19.05
CA ALA A 47 9.70 1.64 -20.01
C ALA A 47 10.87 0.79 -20.51
N LEU A 48 12.06 1.39 -20.66
CA LEU A 48 13.30 0.75 -21.12
C LEU A 48 14.16 0.15 -19.99
N THR A 49 13.76 0.35 -18.73
CA THR A 49 14.50 -0.13 -17.56
C THR A 49 13.99 -1.48 -17.09
N THR A 50 14.77 -2.09 -16.19
CA THR A 50 14.38 -3.35 -15.57
C THR A 50 13.16 -3.19 -14.67
N ASP A 51 12.40 -4.28 -14.50
CA ASP A 51 11.24 -4.28 -13.62
C ASP A 51 11.61 -3.94 -12.16
N ASP A 52 12.82 -4.32 -11.73
CA ASP A 52 13.38 -4.00 -10.41
C ASP A 52 13.46 -2.46 -10.22
N GLU A 53 13.95 -1.73 -11.22
CA GLU A 53 14.07 -0.27 -11.18
C GLU A 53 12.73 0.45 -11.18
N LYS A 54 11.76 -0.04 -11.97
CA LYS A 54 10.38 0.48 -11.96
C LYS A 54 9.77 0.42 -10.55
N ILE A 55 10.01 -0.68 -9.84
CA ILE A 55 9.55 -0.86 -8.46
C ILE A 55 10.24 0.14 -7.53
N LEU A 56 11.57 0.31 -7.63
CA LEU A 56 12.30 1.27 -6.81
C LEU A 56 11.80 2.70 -7.03
N ALA A 57 11.62 3.13 -8.28
CA ALA A 57 11.10 4.45 -8.61
C ALA A 57 9.68 4.67 -8.04
N LEU A 58 8.84 3.64 -8.08
CA LEU A 58 7.51 3.70 -7.48
C LEU A 58 7.56 3.85 -5.96
N ILE A 59 8.42 3.10 -5.27
CA ILE A 59 8.59 3.19 -3.82
C ILE A 59 9.21 4.52 -3.43
N GLN A 60 10.12 5.09 -4.22
CA GLN A 60 10.65 6.43 -3.97
C GLN A 60 9.56 7.50 -4.04
N ARG A 61 8.58 7.36 -4.95
CA ARG A 61 7.47 8.31 -5.07
C ARG A 61 6.39 8.14 -4.00
N LEU A 62 6.07 6.89 -3.62
CA LEU A 62 4.98 6.59 -2.68
C LEU A 62 5.45 6.35 -1.24
N GLY A 63 6.75 6.19 -1.01
CA GLY A 63 7.38 5.76 0.25
C GLY A 63 7.26 4.25 0.52
N SER A 64 6.09 3.67 0.27
CA SER A 64 5.83 2.24 0.47
C SER A 64 4.88 1.71 -0.60
N ILE A 65 5.01 0.41 -0.92
CA ILE A 65 4.09 -0.25 -1.87
C ILE A 65 3.64 -1.61 -1.35
N ASN A 66 2.51 -2.09 -1.86
CA ASN A 66 2.03 -3.44 -1.60
C ASN A 66 2.11 -4.31 -2.88
N ASN A 67 1.81 -5.60 -2.74
CA ASN A 67 1.81 -6.52 -3.88
C ASN A 67 0.77 -6.13 -4.96
N ALA A 68 -0.34 -5.49 -4.59
CA ALA A 68 -1.35 -5.05 -5.55
C ALA A 68 -0.84 -3.93 -6.46
N LEU A 69 -0.11 -2.95 -5.91
CA LEU A 69 0.53 -1.88 -6.68
C LEU A 69 1.60 -2.44 -7.62
N CYS A 70 2.42 -3.39 -7.15
CA CYS A 70 3.37 -4.09 -8.03
C CYS A 70 2.67 -4.81 -9.18
N ARG A 71 1.54 -5.47 -8.93
CA ARG A 71 0.75 -6.12 -10.00
C ARG A 71 0.23 -5.10 -11.00
N GLN A 72 -0.27 -3.95 -10.54
CA GLN A 72 -0.72 -2.90 -11.44
C GLN A 72 0.44 -2.29 -12.24
N LEU A 73 1.64 -2.18 -11.65
CA LEU A 73 2.84 -1.69 -12.32
C LEU A 73 3.33 -2.63 -13.44
N LEU A 74 3.31 -3.95 -13.17
CA LEU A 74 3.81 -5.00 -14.06
C LEU A 74 2.74 -5.59 -14.99
N GLY A 75 1.47 -5.23 -14.77
CA GLY A 75 0.33 -5.67 -15.55
C GLY A 75 0.03 -7.17 -15.43
N ALA A 76 -0.24 -7.82 -16.58
CA ALA A 76 -0.78 -9.17 -16.69
C ALA A 76 0.12 -10.32 -16.16
N ASN A 77 1.33 -10.01 -15.69
CA ASN A 77 2.25 -11.01 -15.19
C ASN A 77 2.03 -11.27 -13.69
N HIS A 78 0.98 -12.01 -13.32
CA HIS A 78 0.61 -12.26 -11.91
C HIS A 78 1.72 -12.88 -11.04
N ASN A 79 2.61 -13.71 -11.61
CA ASN A 79 3.66 -14.41 -10.85
C ASN A 79 4.97 -13.61 -10.73
N ARG A 80 5.22 -12.69 -11.67
CA ARG A 80 6.44 -11.90 -11.74
C ARG A 80 6.67 -10.95 -10.55
N PRO A 81 5.68 -10.17 -10.06
CA PRO A 81 5.90 -9.25 -8.94
C PRO A 81 6.29 -9.95 -7.65
N THR A 82 5.70 -11.12 -7.36
CA THR A 82 6.02 -11.88 -6.15
C THR A 82 7.46 -12.40 -6.18
N TYR A 83 7.90 -12.91 -7.33
CA TYR A 83 9.29 -13.33 -7.51
C TYR A 83 10.25 -12.15 -7.36
N LEU A 84 9.92 -11.01 -7.98
CA LEU A 84 10.75 -9.82 -7.97
C LEU A 84 10.88 -9.24 -6.57
N LEU A 85 9.77 -9.06 -5.84
CA LEU A 85 9.78 -8.59 -4.45
C LEU A 85 10.61 -9.52 -3.55
N LYS A 86 10.48 -10.84 -3.72
CA LYS A 86 11.32 -11.81 -3.00
C LYS A 86 12.80 -11.64 -3.33
N LYS A 87 13.14 -11.55 -4.62
CA LYS A 87 14.51 -11.33 -5.09
C LYS A 87 15.09 -10.03 -4.54
N MET A 88 14.35 -8.92 -4.63
CA MET A 88 14.80 -7.61 -4.16
C MET A 88 14.98 -7.57 -2.63
N THR A 89 14.06 -8.20 -1.89
CA THR A 89 14.17 -8.34 -0.43
C THR A 89 15.38 -9.22 -0.06
N ALA A 90 15.62 -10.32 -0.77
CA ALA A 90 16.77 -11.19 -0.54
C ALA A 90 18.10 -10.49 -0.84
N ASN A 91 18.13 -9.56 -1.80
CA ASN A 91 19.29 -8.71 -2.08
C ASN A 91 19.42 -7.51 -1.11
N GLY A 92 18.51 -7.36 -0.13
CA GLY A 92 18.52 -6.23 0.81
C GLY A 92 18.14 -4.89 0.19
N MET A 93 17.61 -4.85 -1.04
CA MET A 93 17.17 -3.62 -1.69
C MET A 93 15.84 -3.11 -1.14
N LEU A 94 15.02 -4.00 -0.59
CA LEU A 94 13.73 -3.71 0.00
C LEU A 94 13.60 -4.35 1.37
N VAL A 95 12.88 -3.68 2.25
CA VAL A 95 12.47 -4.21 3.54
C VAL A 95 10.98 -4.53 3.47
N ARG A 96 10.63 -5.74 3.87
CA ARG A 96 9.25 -6.15 4.05
C ARG A 96 8.77 -5.63 5.40
N GLU A 97 7.74 -4.81 5.39
CA GLU A 97 7.03 -4.29 6.56
C GLU A 97 5.65 -4.95 6.67
N GLY A 98 5.22 -5.24 7.89
CA GLY A 98 3.92 -5.87 8.16
C GLY A 98 3.84 -7.38 7.90
N THR A 99 2.67 -7.95 8.21
CA THR A 99 2.40 -9.40 8.13
C THR A 99 1.09 -9.70 7.41
N GLY A 100 1.04 -10.84 6.70
CA GLY A 100 -0.17 -11.30 6.00
C GLY A 100 -0.68 -10.33 4.94
N ARG A 101 -1.96 -9.94 5.05
CA ARG A 101 -2.67 -9.06 4.09
C ARG A 101 -2.20 -7.59 4.14
N ALA A 102 -1.58 -7.18 5.25
CA ALA A 102 -1.04 -5.83 5.44
C ALA A 102 0.48 -5.79 5.19
N THR A 103 0.97 -6.62 4.26
CA THR A 103 2.38 -6.61 3.89
C THR A 103 2.67 -5.45 2.93
N SER A 104 3.60 -4.59 3.32
CA SER A 104 4.14 -3.49 2.52
C SER A 104 5.64 -3.68 2.32
N TYR A 105 6.17 -3.03 1.29
CA TYR A 105 7.59 -3.05 0.94
C TYR A 105 8.07 -1.60 0.86
N CYS A 106 9.13 -1.33 1.60
CA CYS A 106 9.74 0.00 1.71
C CYS A 106 11.22 -0.10 1.37
N LEU A 107 11.83 1.03 1.05
CA LEU A 107 13.28 1.09 0.93
C LEU A 107 13.91 0.89 2.33
N PRO A 108 15.05 0.19 2.42
CA PRO A 108 15.83 0.17 3.65
C PRO A 108 16.21 1.60 3.99
N GLN A 109 15.86 2.03 5.21
CA GLN A 109 16.41 3.24 5.79
C GLN A 109 17.94 3.01 5.81
N PRO A 110 18.79 3.93 5.30
CA PRO A 110 20.21 3.86 5.60
C PRO A 110 20.30 4.04 7.11
N THR A 111 20.42 2.95 7.86
CA THR A 111 20.69 3.00 9.28
C THR A 111 22.09 3.60 9.40
N THR A 112 22.16 4.91 9.61
CA THR A 112 23.40 5.63 9.89
C THR A 112 23.96 5.02 11.16
N ALA A 113 24.86 4.04 11.00
CA ALA A 113 25.58 3.44 12.10
C ALA A 113 26.41 4.53 12.77
N LYS A 114 26.18 4.71 14.08
CA LYS A 114 26.86 5.68 14.93
C LYS A 114 28.00 5.00 15.67
#